data_AF-A0AAV4PV04-F1
#
_entry.id   AF-A0AAV4PV04-F1
#
_cell.length_a   1.000
_cell.length_b   1.000
_cell.length_c   1.000
_cell.angle_alpha   90.00
_cell.angle_beta   90.00
_cell.angle_gamma   90.00
#
_symmetry.space_group_name_H-M   'P 1'
#
loop_
_entity.id
_entity.type
_entity.pdbx_description
1 polymer ?
#
loop_
_entity_poly.entity_id
_entity_poly.type
_entity_poly.pdbx_seq_one_letter_code
_entity_poly.pdbx_strand_id
1 'polypeptide(L)'
;MDRRILQSNCKNIDSSSIYRICNLQNIDSSSIYRICNLENIDSSSIYRICNLQNIDSSSIYRICNLQNIDSSSIYRICKLQNIDSSSIYRICNLYNIDSSSIYRICNLQNIDSSSIYRICNLQNIDSSSIYRICNLQNIDSSSIYRICNLQNIDSSSIYRICNLQNIDSSFMKEQKQFHHLRYKYFFSS
;
A
#
# COMPACT_ATOMS: atom_id res chain seq x y z
N MET A 1 8.27 -36.26 -1.47
CA MET A 1 8.76 -35.57 -2.69
C MET A 1 9.91 -34.66 -2.32
N ASP A 2 10.99 -34.76 -3.07
CA ASP A 2 12.35 -34.81 -2.56
C ASP A 2 12.90 -33.58 -1.85
N ARG A 3 13.61 -33.88 -0.76
CA ARG A 3 14.58 -33.00 -0.11
C ARG A 3 15.81 -32.90 -1.01
N ARG A 4 16.24 -31.66 -1.26
CA ARG A 4 17.60 -31.20 -1.63
C ARG A 4 17.60 -30.46 -2.96
N ILE A 5 17.38 -29.15 -2.86
CA ILE A 5 18.10 -28.20 -3.71
C ILE A 5 18.48 -27.02 -2.81
N LEU A 6 19.65 -27.11 -2.15
CA LEU A 6 20.44 -25.92 -1.81
C LEU A 6 21.14 -25.50 -3.12
N GLN A 7 20.40 -25.09 -4.15
CA GLN A 7 21.03 -24.45 -5.30
C GLN A 7 21.22 -22.98 -4.93
N SER A 8 22.49 -22.64 -4.74
CA SER A 8 22.93 -21.26 -4.79
C SER A 8 22.82 -20.80 -6.23
N ASN A 9 21.76 -20.02 -6.52
CA ASN A 9 21.45 -19.37 -7.79
C ASN A 9 20.91 -20.33 -8.87
N CYS A 10 19.63 -20.18 -9.22
CA CYS A 10 19.05 -20.84 -10.39
C CYS A 10 18.53 -19.80 -11.37
N LYS A 11 18.62 -20.11 -12.67
CA LYS A 11 18.13 -19.26 -13.75
C LYS A 11 17.30 -20.07 -14.73
N ASN A 12 16.34 -19.43 -15.38
CA ASN A 12 15.55 -19.99 -16.48
C ASN A 12 14.87 -21.31 -16.08
N ILE A 13 14.03 -21.25 -15.04
CA ILE A 13 13.27 -22.42 -14.58
C ILE A 13 11.82 -22.29 -15.04
N ASP A 14 11.34 -23.38 -15.62
CA ASP A 14 9.92 -23.68 -15.76
C ASP A 14 9.61 -24.87 -14.85
N SER A 15 8.73 -24.66 -13.86
CA SER A 15 8.34 -25.68 -12.90
C SER A 15 6.95 -25.43 -12.35
N SER A 16 6.20 -26.49 -12.07
CA SER A 16 4.92 -26.36 -11.35
C SER A 16 5.10 -25.79 -9.94
N SER A 17 6.22 -26.06 -9.26
CA SER A 17 6.45 -25.53 -7.91
C SER A 17 7.92 -25.43 -7.56
N ILE A 18 8.27 -24.41 -6.77
CA ILE A 18 9.65 -24.15 -6.36
C ILE A 18 9.74 -23.95 -4.85
N TYR A 19 10.71 -24.63 -4.22
CA TYR A 19 10.89 -24.65 -2.77
C TYR A 19 12.35 -24.43 -2.37
N ARG A 20 12.58 -23.55 -1.37
CA ARG A 20 13.83 -23.46 -0.58
C ARG A 20 15.09 -23.16 -1.39
N ILE A 21 15.08 -22.08 -2.16
CA ILE A 21 16.24 -21.62 -2.96
C ILE A 21 16.69 -20.24 -2.46
N CYS A 22 17.98 -19.91 -2.61
CA CYS A 22 18.50 -18.61 -2.19
C CYS A 22 18.19 -17.50 -3.20
N ASN A 23 18.56 -17.69 -4.47
CA ASN A 23 18.38 -16.68 -5.52
C ASN A 23 17.79 -17.32 -6.78
N LEU A 24 16.77 -16.71 -7.37
CA LEU A 24 16.20 -17.10 -8.66
C LEU A 24 16.12 -15.92 -9.62
N GLN A 25 16.33 -16.21 -10.90
CA GLN A 25 16.17 -15.26 -11.99
C GLN A 25 15.43 -15.91 -13.16
N ASN A 26 14.49 -15.19 -13.77
CA ASN A 26 13.73 -15.63 -14.96
C ASN A 26 12.99 -16.95 -14.69
N ILE A 27 11.87 -16.87 -13.97
CA ILE A 27 11.10 -18.04 -13.55
C ILE A 27 9.67 -17.95 -14.05
N ASP A 28 9.18 -19.07 -14.57
CA ASP A 28 7.77 -19.34 -14.73
C ASP A 28 7.38 -20.48 -13.78
N SER A 29 6.43 -20.22 -12.87
CA SER A 29 5.96 -21.24 -11.94
C SER A 29 4.57 -20.98 -11.41
N SER A 30 3.78 -22.05 -11.20
CA SER A 30 2.50 -21.88 -10.51
C SER A 30 2.68 -21.41 -9.06
N SER A 31 3.74 -21.85 -8.35
CA SER A 31 3.89 -21.54 -6.93
C SER A 31 5.34 -21.48 -6.45
N ILE A 32 5.64 -20.49 -5.60
CA ILE A 32 6.99 -20.26 -5.08
C ILE A 32 6.97 -20.10 -3.56
N TYR A 33 7.84 -20.87 -2.88
CA TYR A 33 7.89 -20.94 -1.41
C TYR A 33 9.31 -20.81 -0.83
N ARG A 34 9.44 -19.92 0.18
CA ARG A 34 10.60 -19.81 1.10
C ARG A 34 11.92 -19.54 0.37
N ILE A 35 12.07 -18.33 -0.17
CA ILE A 35 13.23 -17.91 -0.97
C ILE A 35 13.83 -16.60 -0.45
N CYS A 36 15.12 -16.34 -0.69
CA CYS A 36 15.75 -15.08 -0.27
C CYS A 36 15.57 -13.96 -1.31
N ASN A 37 15.96 -14.17 -2.58
CA ASN A 37 15.85 -13.15 -3.63
C ASN A 37 15.22 -13.72 -4.91
N LEU A 38 14.28 -12.98 -5.50
CA LEU A 38 13.72 -13.26 -6.83
C LEU A 38 13.82 -12.06 -7.76
N GLU A 39 14.10 -12.32 -9.03
CA GLU A 39 14.14 -11.33 -10.09
C GLU A 39 13.47 -11.88 -11.36
N ASN A 40 12.59 -11.09 -11.99
CA ASN A 40 11.88 -11.43 -13.24
C ASN A 40 11.09 -12.74 -13.10
N ILE A 41 9.94 -12.68 -12.43
CA ILE A 41 9.10 -13.84 -12.13
C ILE A 41 7.71 -13.64 -12.69
N ASP A 42 7.20 -14.68 -13.34
CA ASP A 42 5.77 -14.89 -13.55
C ASP A 42 5.32 -16.04 -12.66
N SER A 43 4.34 -15.79 -11.79
CA SER A 43 3.77 -16.86 -10.97
C SER A 43 2.37 -16.63 -10.47
N SER A 44 1.59 -17.71 -10.29
CA SER A 44 0.28 -17.53 -9.67
C SER A 44 0.37 -17.12 -8.20
N SER A 45 1.34 -17.64 -7.43
CA SER A 45 1.41 -17.37 -6.00
C SER A 45 2.82 -17.42 -5.40
N ILE A 46 3.10 -16.45 -4.53
CA ILE A 46 4.40 -16.27 -3.89
C ILE A 46 4.29 -16.21 -2.36
N TYR A 47 5.09 -17.01 -1.65
CA TYR A 47 5.04 -17.13 -0.19
C TYR A 47 6.41 -17.05 0.51
N ARG A 48 6.50 -16.19 1.53
CA ARG A 48 7.60 -16.10 2.51
C ARG A 48 8.96 -15.81 1.86
N ILE A 49 9.19 -14.58 1.40
CA ILE A 49 10.42 -14.19 0.67
C ILE A 49 11.04 -12.91 1.23
N CYS A 50 12.37 -12.74 1.12
CA CYS A 50 13.05 -11.54 1.61
C CYS A 50 12.99 -10.38 0.61
N ASN A 51 13.42 -10.56 -0.64
CA ASN A 51 13.43 -9.50 -1.66
C ASN A 51 12.84 -10.00 -2.99
N LEU A 52 11.96 -9.21 -3.61
CA LEU A 52 11.47 -9.43 -4.97
C LEU A 52 11.67 -8.18 -5.84
N GLN A 53 11.99 -8.42 -7.11
CA GLN A 53 12.08 -7.39 -8.13
C GLN A 53 11.47 -7.88 -9.45
N ASN A 54 10.67 -7.01 -10.10
CA ASN A 54 10.02 -7.28 -11.39
C ASN A 54 9.18 -8.57 -11.36
N ILE A 55 8.03 -8.50 -10.70
CA ILE A 55 7.15 -9.65 -10.51
C ILE A 55 5.79 -9.38 -11.12
N ASP A 56 5.28 -10.36 -11.86
CA ASP A 56 3.87 -10.51 -12.16
C ASP A 56 3.33 -11.69 -11.34
N SER A 57 2.30 -11.45 -10.52
CA SER A 57 1.66 -12.54 -9.79
C SER A 57 0.23 -12.30 -9.34
N SER A 58 -0.58 -13.35 -9.26
CA SER A 58 -1.93 -13.16 -8.70
C SER A 58 -1.91 -12.82 -7.20
N SER A 59 -1.01 -13.43 -6.41
CA SER A 59 -1.03 -13.27 -4.96
C SER A 59 0.34 -13.35 -4.30
N ILE A 60 0.58 -12.42 -3.36
CA ILE A 60 1.86 -12.27 -2.68
C ILE A 60 1.67 -12.25 -1.15
N TYR A 61 2.41 -13.10 -0.44
CA TYR A 61 2.29 -13.27 1.02
C TYR A 61 3.62 -13.23 1.78
N ARG A 62 3.68 -12.41 2.84
CA ARG A 62 4.72 -12.38 3.90
C ARG A 62 6.13 -12.09 3.37
N ILE A 63 6.40 -10.85 2.99
CA ILE A 63 7.69 -10.44 2.39
C ILE A 63 8.35 -9.25 3.10
N CYS A 64 9.68 -9.13 3.01
CA CYS A 64 10.40 -7.98 3.54
C CYS A 64 10.42 -6.79 2.57
N ASN A 65 10.91 -6.95 1.33
CA ASN A 65 11.02 -5.86 0.35
C ASN A 65 10.49 -6.27 -1.03
N LEU A 66 9.70 -5.42 -1.67
CA LEU A 66 9.28 -5.56 -3.06
C LEU A 66 9.56 -4.29 -3.87
N GLN A 67 9.92 -4.49 -5.14
CA GLN A 67 10.07 -3.42 -6.12
C GLN A 67 9.51 -3.84 -7.48
N ASN A 68 8.74 -2.95 -8.13
CA ASN A 68 8.17 -3.16 -9.46
C ASN A 68 7.31 -4.43 -9.52
N ILE A 69 6.11 -4.35 -8.96
CA ILE A 69 5.19 -5.50 -8.85
C ILE A 69 3.87 -5.17 -9.50
N ASP A 70 3.36 -6.11 -10.28
CA ASP A 70 1.96 -6.19 -10.65
C ASP A 70 1.33 -7.39 -9.91
N SER A 71 0.26 -7.15 -9.15
CA SER A 71 -0.45 -8.25 -8.50
C SER A 71 -1.89 -7.98 -8.12
N SER A 72 -2.74 -9.00 -8.13
CA SER A 72 -4.11 -8.81 -7.64
C SER A 72 -4.15 -8.53 -6.12
N SER A 73 -3.31 -9.19 -5.32
CA SER A 73 -3.39 -9.07 -3.87
C SER A 73 -2.05 -9.21 -3.15
N ILE A 74 -1.84 -8.34 -2.16
CA ILE A 74 -0.60 -8.28 -1.38
C ILE A 74 -0.88 -8.29 0.12
N TYR A 75 -0.22 -9.20 0.86
CA TYR A 75 -0.43 -9.39 2.30
C TYR A 75 0.87 -9.42 3.12
N ARG A 76 0.89 -8.63 4.21
CA ARG A 76 1.88 -8.66 5.31
C ARG A 76 3.32 -8.39 4.86
N ILE A 77 3.67 -7.13 4.62
CA ILE A 77 4.98 -6.75 4.06
C ILE A 77 5.67 -5.62 4.84
N CYS A 78 7.01 -5.53 4.79
CA CYS A 78 7.76 -4.46 5.44
C CYS A 78 7.96 -3.22 4.53
N LYS A 79 8.37 -3.38 3.27
CA LYS A 79 8.59 -2.27 2.32
C LYS A 79 8.11 -2.61 0.90
N LEU A 80 7.37 -1.69 0.27
CA LEU A 80 7.03 -1.76 -1.16
C LEU A 80 7.42 -0.49 -1.88
N GLN A 81 7.80 -0.64 -3.16
CA GLN A 81 8.04 0.47 -4.07
C GLN A 81 7.53 0.12 -5.48
N ASN A 82 6.83 1.06 -6.13
CA ASN A 82 6.31 0.94 -7.50
C ASN A 82 5.43 -0.31 -7.67
N ILE A 83 4.20 -0.23 -7.17
CA ILE A 83 3.27 -1.36 -7.15
C ILE A 83 1.98 -0.96 -7.85
N ASP A 84 1.48 -1.85 -8.69
CA ASP A 84 0.09 -1.88 -9.12
C ASP A 84 -0.59 -3.09 -8.47
N SER A 85 -1.70 -2.86 -7.75
CA SER A 85 -2.46 -3.98 -7.19
C SER A 85 -3.91 -3.70 -6.86
N SER A 86 -4.79 -4.69 -6.98
CA SER A 86 -6.18 -4.48 -6.56
C SER A 86 -6.31 -4.28 -5.05
N SER A 87 -5.52 -4.99 -4.23
CA SER A 87 -5.68 -4.91 -2.77
C SER A 87 -4.39 -5.10 -1.98
N ILE A 88 -4.22 -4.28 -0.94
CA ILE A 88 -3.03 -4.28 -0.09
C ILE A 88 -3.41 -4.34 1.39
N TYR A 89 -2.81 -5.29 2.13
CA TYR A 89 -3.10 -5.51 3.54
C TYR A 89 -1.86 -5.61 4.43
N ARG A 90 -1.86 -4.84 5.54
CA ARG A 90 -0.93 -4.93 6.69
C ARG A 90 0.54 -4.68 6.31
N ILE A 91 0.93 -3.43 6.06
CA ILE A 91 2.30 -3.09 5.61
C ILE A 91 2.96 -1.98 6.44
N CYS A 92 4.28 -1.98 6.54
CA CYS A 92 5.01 -0.93 7.26
C CYS A 92 5.26 0.32 6.40
N ASN A 93 5.89 0.22 5.22
CA ASN A 93 6.18 1.38 4.36
C ASN A 93 5.81 1.11 2.89
N LEU A 94 5.11 2.05 2.24
CA LEU A 94 4.86 2.00 0.79
C LEU A 94 5.25 3.32 0.11
N TYR A 95 5.73 3.20 -1.12
CA TYR A 95 6.09 4.32 -2.00
C TYR A 95 5.61 4.05 -3.42
N ASN A 96 4.94 5.02 -4.06
CA ASN A 96 4.46 4.95 -5.45
C ASN A 96 3.56 3.72 -5.68
N ILE A 97 2.30 3.82 -5.25
CA ILE A 97 1.34 2.71 -5.33
C ILE A 97 0.10 3.17 -6.08
N ASP A 98 -0.38 2.32 -6.98
CA ASP A 98 -1.74 2.34 -7.48
C ASP A 98 -2.50 1.14 -6.89
N SER A 99 -3.63 1.39 -6.23
CA SER A 99 -4.44 0.29 -5.72
C SER A 99 -5.91 0.61 -5.50
N SER A 100 -6.81 -0.34 -5.77
CA SER A 100 -8.22 -0.13 -5.40
C SER A 100 -8.43 -0.02 -3.89
N SER A 101 -7.69 -0.77 -3.06
CA SER A 101 -7.95 -0.78 -1.62
C SER A 101 -6.73 -1.05 -0.75
N ILE A 102 -6.59 -0.26 0.31
CA ILE A 102 -5.41 -0.25 1.17
C ILE A 102 -5.82 -0.32 2.65
N TYR A 103 -5.29 -1.31 3.39
CA TYR A 103 -5.66 -1.57 4.78
C TYR A 103 -4.48 -1.73 5.75
N ARG A 104 -4.56 -1.03 6.90
CA ARG A 104 -3.72 -1.20 8.10
C ARG A 104 -2.22 -0.97 7.88
N ILE A 105 -1.78 0.28 7.72
CA ILE A 105 -0.37 0.59 7.37
C ILE A 105 0.27 1.63 8.28
N CYS A 106 1.61 1.62 8.39
CA CYS A 106 2.36 2.61 9.17
C CYS A 106 2.67 3.88 8.37
N ASN A 107 3.33 3.79 7.20
CA ASN A 107 3.71 4.96 6.39
C ASN A 107 3.41 4.75 4.90
N LEU A 108 2.80 5.74 4.25
CA LEU A 108 2.61 5.77 2.79
C LEU A 108 3.06 7.09 2.18
N GLN A 109 3.58 7.01 0.97
CA GLN A 109 3.93 8.17 0.16
C GLN A 109 3.58 7.94 -1.32
N ASN A 110 3.00 8.95 -1.97
CA ASN A 110 2.63 8.94 -3.39
C ASN A 110 1.71 7.77 -3.74
N ILE A 111 0.44 7.87 -3.36
CA ILE A 111 -0.54 6.80 -3.52
C ILE A 111 -1.73 7.32 -4.30
N ASP A 112 -2.19 6.51 -5.25
CA ASP A 112 -3.52 6.59 -5.83
C ASP A 112 -4.34 5.39 -5.33
N SER A 113 -5.51 5.65 -4.72
CA SER A 113 -6.36 4.56 -4.28
C SER A 113 -7.84 4.90 -4.14
N SER A 114 -8.74 3.97 -4.48
CA SER A 114 -10.15 4.19 -4.19
C SER A 114 -10.44 4.26 -2.67
N SER A 115 -9.77 3.46 -1.84
CA SER A 115 -10.12 3.40 -0.41
C SER A 115 -8.94 3.08 0.50
N ILE A 116 -8.83 3.85 1.58
CA ILE A 116 -7.72 3.78 2.53
C ILE A 116 -8.23 3.66 3.97
N TYR A 117 -7.79 2.63 4.70
CA TYR A 117 -8.25 2.33 6.06
C TYR A 117 -7.13 2.12 7.08
N ARG A 118 -7.24 2.81 8.23
CA ARG A 118 -6.44 2.60 9.45
C ARG A 118 -4.93 2.80 9.25
N ILE A 119 -4.45 4.04 9.15
CA ILE A 119 -3.04 4.33 8.84
C ILE A 119 -2.42 5.35 9.81
N CYS A 120 -1.11 5.25 10.07
CA CYS A 120 -0.41 6.18 10.96
C CYS A 120 0.05 7.47 10.24
N ASN A 121 0.80 7.38 9.13
CA ASN A 121 1.30 8.54 8.38
C ASN A 121 1.07 8.40 6.88
N LEU A 122 0.67 9.49 6.23
CA LEU A 122 0.34 9.56 4.80
C LEU A 122 0.83 10.88 4.22
N GLN A 123 1.44 10.81 3.04
CA GLN A 123 1.90 11.97 2.30
C GLN A 123 1.62 11.83 0.80
N ASN A 124 1.10 12.88 0.16
CA ASN A 124 0.81 12.93 -1.29
C ASN A 124 -0.13 11.78 -1.70
N ILE A 125 -1.40 11.90 -1.35
CA ILE A 125 -2.41 10.85 -1.60
C ILE A 125 -3.54 11.43 -2.43
N ASP A 126 -3.96 10.68 -3.44
CA ASP A 126 -5.25 10.83 -4.10
C ASP A 126 -6.12 9.63 -3.71
N SER A 127 -7.33 9.88 -3.21
CA SER A 127 -8.25 8.78 -2.91
C SER A 127 -9.72 9.14 -2.80
N SER A 128 -10.62 8.21 -3.14
CA SER A 128 -12.05 8.49 -2.94
C SER A 128 -12.41 8.55 -1.45
N SER A 129 -11.85 7.67 -0.61
CA SER A 129 -12.25 7.59 0.80
C SER A 129 -11.12 7.23 1.74
N ILE A 130 -11.08 7.93 2.87
CA ILE A 130 -10.03 7.81 3.89
C ILE A 130 -10.64 7.63 5.28
N TYR A 131 -10.22 6.60 6.01
CA TYR A 131 -10.78 6.26 7.33
C TYR A 131 -9.71 6.01 8.41
N ARG A 132 -9.87 6.67 9.56
CA ARG A 132 -9.17 6.44 10.86
C ARG A 132 -7.65 6.58 10.77
N ILE A 133 -7.14 7.81 10.81
CA ILE A 133 -5.71 8.09 10.62
C ILE A 133 -5.10 9.04 11.66
N CYS A 134 -3.80 8.91 11.92
CA CYS A 134 -3.07 9.80 12.81
C CYS A 134 -2.56 11.09 12.13
N ASN A 135 -1.79 11.00 11.04
CA ASN A 135 -1.20 12.15 10.35
C ASN A 135 -1.39 12.09 8.83
N LEU A 136 -1.88 13.18 8.23
CA LEU A 136 -2.02 13.37 6.78
C LEU A 136 -1.34 14.66 6.32
N GLN A 137 -0.67 14.60 5.17
CA GLN A 137 -0.13 15.78 4.47
C GLN A 137 -0.35 15.69 2.96
N ASN A 138 -0.80 16.77 2.33
CA ASN A 138 -1.01 16.88 0.88
C ASN A 138 -1.95 15.78 0.35
N ILE A 139 -3.25 15.94 0.60
CA ILE A 139 -4.26 14.94 0.26
C ILE A 139 -5.33 15.56 -0.62
N ASP A 140 -5.72 14.84 -1.66
CA ASP A 140 -6.98 15.04 -2.37
C ASP A 140 -7.90 13.84 -2.07
N SER A 141 -9.13 14.10 -1.65
CA SER A 141 -10.09 13.01 -1.43
C SER A 141 -11.55 13.40 -1.38
N SER A 142 -12.45 12.53 -1.82
CA SER A 142 -13.89 12.83 -1.69
C SER A 142 -14.35 12.83 -0.22
N SER A 143 -13.87 11.90 0.62
CA SER A 143 -14.34 11.80 1.99
C SER A 143 -13.27 11.34 2.98
N ILE A 144 -13.25 11.99 4.15
CA ILE A 144 -12.29 11.72 5.22
C ILE A 144 -13.01 11.54 6.57
N TYR A 145 -12.66 10.50 7.32
CA TYR A 145 -13.28 10.18 8.62
C TYR A 145 -12.26 9.90 9.73
N ARG A 146 -12.44 10.55 10.90
CA ARG A 146 -11.74 10.29 12.18
C ARG A 146 -10.23 10.46 12.10
N ILE A 147 -9.71 11.69 12.22
CA ILE A 147 -8.27 11.97 12.09
C ILE A 147 -7.71 12.81 13.25
N CYS A 148 -6.43 12.60 13.59
CA CYS A 148 -5.73 13.38 14.61
C CYS A 148 -5.07 14.68 14.05
N ASN A 149 -4.28 14.61 12.97
CA ASN A 149 -3.59 15.76 12.38
C ASN A 149 -3.71 15.81 10.86
N LEU A 150 -4.06 16.97 10.31
CA LEU A 150 -4.24 17.23 8.87
C LEU A 150 -3.50 18.50 8.44
N GLN A 151 -2.78 18.43 7.32
CA GLN A 151 -2.14 19.58 6.67
C GLN A 151 -2.30 19.53 5.15
N ASN A 152 -2.71 20.63 4.52
CA ASN A 152 -2.86 20.76 3.06
C ASN A 152 -3.81 19.70 2.49
N ILE A 153 -5.10 19.85 2.74
CA ILE A 153 -6.13 18.88 2.33
C ILE A 153 -7.15 19.56 1.41
N ASP A 154 -7.48 18.89 0.32
CA ASP A 154 -8.69 19.15 -0.46
C ASP A 154 -9.65 17.97 -0.25
N SER A 155 -10.85 18.24 0.25
CA SER A 155 -11.85 17.18 0.40
C SER A 155 -13.30 17.64 0.38
N SER A 156 -14.18 16.90 -0.29
CA SER A 156 -15.60 17.24 -0.28
C SER A 156 -16.21 17.17 1.12
N SER A 157 -15.85 16.17 1.93
CA SER A 157 -16.43 15.96 3.26
C SER A 157 -15.42 15.43 4.28
N ILE A 158 -15.41 16.02 5.48
CA ILE A 158 -14.57 15.56 6.59
C ILE A 158 -15.36 15.50 7.90
N TYR A 159 -15.16 14.39 8.63
CA TYR A 159 -15.83 14.09 9.88
C TYR A 159 -14.83 13.76 11.00
N ARG A 160 -15.00 14.39 12.18
CA ARG A 160 -14.30 14.10 13.44
C ARG A 160 -12.79 14.31 13.38
N ILE A 161 -12.34 15.50 13.77
CA ILE A 161 -10.92 15.85 13.68
C ILE A 161 -10.41 16.59 14.93
N CYS A 162 -9.15 16.34 15.28
CA CYS A 162 -8.45 17.08 16.32
C CYS A 162 -7.74 18.32 15.74
N ASN A 163 -6.67 18.18 14.95
CA ASN A 163 -5.83 19.31 14.52
C ASN A 163 -5.81 19.51 13.00
N LEU A 164 -5.90 20.78 12.57
CA LEU A 164 -6.15 21.18 11.18
C LEU A 164 -5.29 22.38 10.75
N GLN A 165 -4.71 22.30 9.55
CA GLN A 165 -4.06 23.43 8.87
C GLN A 165 -4.28 23.34 7.35
N ASN A 166 -4.60 24.47 6.69
CA ASN A 166 -4.76 24.59 5.23
C ASN A 166 -5.71 23.54 4.62
N ILE A 167 -7.01 23.74 4.78
CA ILE A 167 -8.03 22.79 4.30
C ILE A 167 -9.01 23.53 3.42
N ASP A 168 -9.30 22.94 2.26
CA ASP A 168 -10.46 23.24 1.45
C ASP A 168 -11.46 22.10 1.57
N SER A 169 -12.72 22.44 1.83
CA SER A 169 -13.78 21.43 1.95
C SER A 169 -15.18 21.98 1.91
N SER A 170 -16.10 21.20 1.35
CA SER A 170 -17.52 21.60 1.25
C SER A 170 -18.32 21.32 2.52
N PHE A 171 -17.93 20.34 3.34
CA PHE A 171 -18.65 19.94 4.55
C PHE A 171 -17.73 19.45 5.68
N MET A 172 -17.81 20.07 6.87
CA MET A 172 -17.06 19.70 8.08
C MET A 172 -17.99 19.38 9.27
N LYS A 173 -17.76 18.28 9.99
CA LYS A 173 -18.47 17.96 11.25
C LYS A 173 -17.54 17.50 12.39
N GLU A 174 -17.70 18.12 13.57
CA GLU A 174 -16.89 17.97 14.81
C GLU A 174 -15.41 18.43 14.68
N GLN A 175 -15.07 19.56 15.31
CA GLN A 175 -13.72 20.17 15.38
C GLN A 175 -13.29 20.46 16.83
N LYS A 176 -12.03 20.19 17.19
CA LYS A 176 -11.42 20.64 18.44
C LYS A 176 -10.04 21.29 18.21
N GLN A 177 -10.04 22.63 18.18
CA GLN A 177 -8.91 23.59 18.09
C GLN A 177 -8.44 24.00 16.67
N PHE A 178 -8.15 25.31 16.52
CA PHE A 178 -7.87 26.00 15.24
C PHE A 178 -6.57 26.80 15.27
N HIS A 179 -5.85 26.76 14.15
CA HIS A 179 -5.12 27.92 13.63
C HIS A 179 -5.40 28.06 12.12
N HIS A 180 -5.96 29.22 11.74
CA HIS A 180 -6.31 29.68 10.38
C HIS A 180 -7.22 28.77 9.51
N LEU A 181 -8.51 29.16 9.43
CA LEU A 181 -9.47 28.65 8.47
C LEU A 181 -9.82 29.73 7.44
N ARG A 182 -10.00 29.35 6.18
CA ARG A 182 -10.64 30.19 5.16
C ARG A 182 -11.86 29.44 4.63
N TYR A 183 -13.02 29.72 5.20
CA TYR A 183 -14.28 29.16 4.71
C TYR A 183 -14.69 29.84 3.40
N LYS A 184 -14.99 29.06 2.36
CA LYS A 184 -15.79 29.52 1.22
C LYS A 184 -17.13 28.78 1.26
N TYR A 185 -18.18 29.56 1.49
CA TYR A 185 -19.62 29.25 1.44
C TYR A 185 -20.28 28.68 2.71
N PHE A 186 -21.19 29.53 3.22
CA PHE A 186 -22.28 29.26 4.16
C PHE A 186 -23.52 28.82 3.37
N PHE A 187 -24.21 27.75 3.78
CA PHE A 187 -25.67 27.56 3.67
C PHE A 187 -26.06 26.54 4.75
N SER A 188 -26.67 26.91 5.88
CA SER A 188 -28.09 27.18 6.13
C SER A 188 -29.06 26.15 5.54
N SER A 189 -29.33 25.08 6.30
CA SER A 189 -30.65 24.50 6.66
C SER A 189 -30.41 23.27 7.53
#